data_AF-A0A372LB12-F1
#
_entry.id   AF-A0A372LB12-F1
#
_cell.length_a   1.000
_cell.length_b   1.000
_cell.length_c   1.000
_cell.angle_alpha   90.00
_cell.angle_beta   90.00
_cell.angle_gamma   90.00
#
_symmetry.space_group_name_H-M   'P 1'
#
loop_
_entity.id
_entity.type
_entity.pdbx_description
1 polymer ?
#
loop_
_entity_poly.entity_id
_entity_poly.type
_entity_poly.pdbx_seq_one_letter_code
_entity_poly.pdbx_strand_id
1 'polypeptide(L)'
;MALTIGLLSNIDFKLTGSRENEQVRCLMFIKFPLDQKAEMLRSIREYISREYDKEIGDLAAENHLEFIMNEIGPYIFNKAIQDAKTVVEDRVMMVDEDLTSLERPIKK
;
A
#
# COMPACT_ATOMS: atom_id res chain seq x y z
N MET A 1 12.70 33.16 36.91
CA MET A 1 14.02 32.51 36.77
C MET A 1 13.91 31.08 37.27
N ALA A 2 14.12 30.12 36.36
CA ALA A 2 14.33 28.67 36.52
C ALA A 2 13.28 27.87 37.36
N LEU A 3 12.29 27.21 36.73
CA LEU A 3 12.33 25.85 36.14
C LEU A 3 12.74 24.73 37.10
N THR A 4 11.75 24.11 37.74
CA THR A 4 11.80 22.73 38.25
C THR A 4 10.42 22.08 38.11
N ILE A 5 9.99 21.85 36.86
CA ILE A 5 8.95 20.87 36.55
C ILE A 5 9.70 19.56 36.30
N GLY A 6 9.80 18.73 37.33
CA GLY A 6 10.40 17.41 37.24
C GLY A 6 9.63 16.48 38.15
N LEU A 7 8.60 15.82 37.59
CA LEU A 7 8.01 14.53 37.99
C LEU A 7 6.64 14.35 37.31
N LEU A 8 6.65 14.34 35.98
CA LEU A 8 5.64 13.65 35.17
C LEU A 8 6.36 12.57 34.38
N SER A 9 6.67 11.47 35.04
CA SER A 9 7.15 10.24 34.40
C SER A 9 6.73 9.04 35.25
N ASN A 10 5.42 8.84 35.36
CA ASN A 10 4.83 7.58 35.81
C ASN A 10 3.86 7.07 34.74
N ILE A 11 4.41 6.88 33.54
CA ILE A 11 3.84 6.01 32.51
C ILE A 11 4.86 4.90 32.32
N ASP A 12 4.85 3.94 33.24
CA ASP A 12 5.44 2.61 33.05
C ASP A 12 4.52 1.82 32.11
N PHE A 13 4.51 2.20 30.84
CA PHE A 13 3.89 1.42 29.77
C PHE A 13 4.96 0.54 29.13
N LYS A 14 5.24 -0.57 29.81
CA LYS A 14 5.73 -1.86 29.30
C LYS A 14 6.32 -1.81 27.87
N LEU A 15 7.60 -1.49 27.79
CA LEU A 15 8.46 -1.91 26.70
C LEU A 15 9.02 -3.30 27.02
N THR A 16 8.41 -4.38 26.53
CA THR A 16 9.08 -5.62 26.11
C THR A 16 8.14 -6.42 25.21
N GLY A 17 8.53 -6.70 23.97
CA GLY A 17 7.66 -7.48 23.08
C GLY A 17 8.10 -7.66 21.64
N SER A 18 9.39 -7.88 21.41
CA SER A 18 9.90 -8.76 20.34
C SER A 18 9.84 -8.29 18.88
N ARG A 19 11.08 -8.08 18.39
CA ARG A 19 11.60 -8.33 17.04
C ARG A 19 11.31 -7.25 16.00
N GLU A 20 12.36 -6.43 15.83
CA GLU A 20 12.78 -5.88 14.55
C GLU A 20 12.62 -6.96 13.46
N ASN A 21 11.51 -6.93 12.73
CA ASN A 21 11.44 -7.56 11.42
C ASN A 21 12.20 -6.66 10.47
N GLU A 22 13.51 -6.86 10.51
CA GLU A 22 14.50 -6.29 9.63
C GLU A 22 14.05 -6.44 8.18
N GLN A 23 13.63 -5.30 7.64
CA GLN A 23 13.78 -4.91 6.24
C GLN A 23 13.60 -6.02 5.20
N VAL A 24 12.34 -6.38 4.96
CA VAL A 24 11.94 -6.95 3.66
C VAL A 24 12.19 -5.86 2.62
N ARG A 25 13.37 -5.89 1.98
CA ARG A 25 13.71 -5.04 0.83
C ARG A 25 12.90 -5.52 -0.38
N CYS A 26 11.65 -5.08 -0.49
CA CYS A 26 10.97 -5.08 -1.79
C CYS A 26 11.34 -3.79 -2.52
N LEU A 27 11.68 -3.89 -3.80
CA LEU A 27 12.04 -2.74 -4.64
C LEU A 27 10.83 -1.85 -4.99
N MET A 28 9.66 -2.20 -4.46
CA MET A 28 8.42 -1.46 -4.55
C MET A 28 8.14 -0.78 -3.20
N PHE A 29 7.88 0.52 -3.20
CA PHE A 29 7.58 1.34 -2.01
C PHE A 29 6.23 1.01 -1.33
N ILE A 30 5.74 -0.22 -1.43
CA ILE A 30 4.49 -0.69 -0.84
C ILE A 30 4.84 -1.72 0.23
N LYS A 31 4.78 -1.30 1.50
CA LYS A 31 4.93 -2.19 2.65
C LYS A 31 3.55 -2.65 3.09
N PHE A 32 3.34 -3.97 3.11
CA PHE A 32 2.13 -4.55 3.65
C PHE A 32 2.28 -4.82 5.17
N PRO A 33 1.20 -4.67 5.94
CA PRO A 33 1.14 -5.19 7.30
C PRO A 33 1.43 -6.70 7.33
N LEU A 34 1.95 -7.20 8.45
CA LEU A 34 2.27 -8.62 8.61
C LEU A 34 1.05 -9.52 8.36
N ASP A 35 -0.13 -9.12 8.81
CA ASP A 35 -1.37 -9.87 8.61
C ASP A 35 -1.72 -10.01 7.13
N GLN A 36 -1.61 -8.92 6.37
CA GLN A 36 -1.86 -8.95 4.92
C GLN A 36 -0.81 -9.78 4.18
N LYS A 37 0.46 -9.71 4.61
CA LYS A 37 1.51 -10.58 4.07
C LYS A 37 1.20 -12.05 4.33
N ALA A 38 0.78 -12.41 5.54
CA ALA A 38 0.41 -13.78 5.88
C ALA A 38 -0.75 -14.31 5.03
N GLU A 39 -1.75 -13.47 4.77
CA GLU A 39 -2.89 -13.79 3.90
C GLU A 39 -2.48 -13.97 2.43
N MET A 40 -1.58 -13.12 1.92
CA MET A 40 -1.03 -13.27 0.56
C MET A 40 -0.24 -14.58 0.43
N LEU A 41 0.61 -14.90 1.42
CA LEU A 41 1.36 -16.16 1.44
C LEU A 41 0.42 -17.37 1.51
N ARG A 42 -0.62 -17.32 2.34
CA ARG A 42 -1.65 -18.36 2.39
C ARG A 42 -2.29 -18.58 1.03
N SER A 43 -2.69 -17.50 0.36
CA SER A 43 -3.32 -17.56 -0.97
C SER A 43 -2.40 -18.21 -2.01
N ILE A 44 -1.10 -17.90 -1.98
CA ILE A 44 -0.11 -18.51 -2.88
C ILE A 44 0.03 -20.01 -2.60
N ARG A 45 0.13 -20.40 -1.31
CA ARG A 45 0.21 -21.82 -0.93
C ARG A 45 -1.03 -22.60 -1.34
N GLU A 46 -2.22 -22.05 -1.12
CA GLU A 46 -3.50 -22.66 -1.50
C GLU A 46 -3.61 -22.82 -3.01
N TYR A 47 -3.22 -21.80 -3.79
CA TYR A 47 -3.19 -21.88 -5.24
C TYR A 47 -2.25 -23.00 -5.72
N ILE A 48 -1.03 -23.07 -5.19
CA ILE A 48 -0.06 -24.08 -5.62
C ILE A 48 -0.50 -25.49 -5.20
N SER A 49 -1.04 -25.64 -3.99
CA SER A 49 -1.60 -26.90 -3.52
C SER A 49 -2.74 -27.37 -4.41
N ARG A 50 -3.65 -26.47 -4.80
CA ARG A 50 -4.78 -26.82 -5.66
C ARG A 50 -4.37 -27.16 -7.09
N GLU A 51 -3.51 -26.36 -7.71
CA GLU A 51 -3.18 -26.52 -9.13
C GLU A 51 -2.11 -27.59 -9.38
N TYR A 52 -1.22 -27.84 -8.42
CA TYR A 52 -0.08 -28.74 -8.59
C TYR A 52 -0.09 -29.94 -7.64
N ASP A 53 -1.14 -30.11 -6.83
CA ASP A 53 -1.27 -31.16 -5.80
C ASP A 53 -0.03 -31.23 -4.88
N LYS A 54 0.57 -30.06 -4.64
CA LYS A 54 1.85 -29.94 -3.94
C LYS A 54 1.79 -28.85 -2.89
N GLU A 55 2.17 -29.21 -1.67
CA GLU A 55 2.38 -28.23 -0.62
C GLU A 55 3.77 -27.59 -0.73
N ILE A 56 3.82 -26.28 -0.51
CA ILE A 56 5.06 -25.52 -0.44
C ILE A 56 5.21 -24.87 0.93
N GLY A 57 6.44 -24.84 1.43
CA GLY A 57 6.77 -24.17 2.69
C GLY A 57 6.74 -22.65 2.58
N ASP A 58 6.77 -21.98 3.73
CA ASP A 58 6.66 -20.52 3.82
C ASP A 58 7.75 -19.78 3.04
N LEU A 59 9.00 -20.26 3.09
CA LEU A 59 10.10 -19.65 2.35
C LEU A 59 9.87 -19.68 0.83
N ALA A 60 9.31 -20.77 0.30
CA ALA A 60 9.00 -20.87 -1.11
C ALA A 60 7.85 -19.91 -1.49
N ALA A 61 6.82 -19.83 -0.65
CA ALA A 61 5.72 -18.88 -0.85
C ALA A 61 6.21 -17.42 -0.82
N GLU A 62 7.16 -17.10 0.07
CA GLU A 62 7.78 -15.78 0.14
C GLU A 62 8.56 -15.44 -1.12
N ASN A 63 9.34 -16.37 -1.66
CA ASN A 63 10.05 -16.16 -2.92
C ASN A 63 9.09 -15.89 -4.09
N HIS A 64 7.97 -16.62 -4.14
CA HIS A 64 6.93 -16.36 -5.15
C HIS A 64 6.29 -14.98 -4.98
N LEU A 65 5.97 -14.60 -3.75
CA LEU A 65 5.42 -13.29 -3.46
C LEU A 65 6.40 -12.17 -3.84
N GLU A 66 7.68 -12.33 -3.51
CA GLU A 66 8.72 -11.36 -3.84
C GLU A 66 8.90 -11.21 -5.35
N PHE A 67 8.91 -12.30 -6.11
CA PHE A 67 8.93 -12.26 -7.58
C PHE A 67 7.74 -11.49 -8.14
N ILE A 68 6.52 -11.81 -7.68
CA ILE A 68 5.30 -11.12 -8.14
C ILE A 68 5.39 -9.63 -7.82
N MET A 69 5.83 -9.27 -6.61
CA MET A 69 5.90 -7.87 -6.18
C MET A 69 6.97 -7.07 -6.92
N ASN A 70 8.13 -7.66 -7.21
CA ASN A 70 9.23 -6.97 -7.86
C ASN A 70 9.06 -6.90 -9.39
N GLU A 71 8.62 -7.99 -10.02
CA GLU A 71 8.55 -8.09 -11.48
C GLU A 71 7.18 -7.71 -12.04
N ILE A 72 6.09 -8.13 -11.40
CA ILE A 72 4.72 -7.94 -11.91
C ILE A 72 4.06 -6.70 -11.27
N GLY A 73 4.34 -6.45 -10.00
CA GLY A 73 3.77 -5.37 -9.21
C GLY A 73 3.81 -4.00 -9.90
N PRO A 74 4.97 -3.54 -10.43
CA PRO A 74 5.06 -2.25 -11.11
C PRO A 74 4.12 -2.08 -12.29
N TYR A 75 3.89 -3.14 -13.08
CA TYR A 75 2.96 -3.08 -14.21
C TYR A 75 1.53 -2.86 -13.75
N ILE A 76 1.09 -3.63 -12.75
CA ILE A 76 -0.26 -3.52 -12.19
C ILE A 76 -0.46 -2.14 -11.56
N PHE A 77 0.51 -1.68 -10.77
CA PHE A 77 0.42 -0.39 -10.07
C PHE A 77 0.39 0.78 -11.06
N ASN A 78 1.28 0.80 -12.05
CA ASN A 78 1.31 1.86 -13.04
C ASN A 78 0.00 1.90 -13.83
N LYS A 79 -0.54 0.73 -14.21
CA LYS A 79 -1.83 0.65 -14.89
C LYS A 79 -2.97 1.17 -14.00
N ALA A 80 -3.00 0.79 -12.72
CA ALA A 80 -4.00 1.28 -11.77
C ALA A 80 -3.94 2.81 -11.59
N ILE A 81 -2.74 3.40 -11.55
CA ILE A 81 -2.57 4.87 -11.49
C ILE A 81 -3.07 5.54 -12.76
N GLN A 82 -2.78 4.97 -13.94
CA GLN A 82 -3.29 5.49 -15.21
C GLN A 82 -4.81 5.46 -15.25
N ASP A 83 -5.42 4.35 -14.85
CA ASP A 83 -6.88 4.19 -14.85
C ASP A 83 -7.54 5.18 -13.86
N ALA A 84 -6.95 5.35 -12.67
CA ALA A 84 -7.41 6.35 -11.70
C ALA A 84 -7.30 7.78 -12.26
N LYS A 85 -6.21 8.09 -12.98
CA LYS A 85 -6.00 9.39 -13.61
C LYS A 85 -7.07 9.67 -14.67
N THR A 86 -7.41 8.70 -15.52
CA THR A 86 -8.48 8.85 -16.53
C THR A 86 -9.81 9.22 -15.88
N VAL A 87 -10.20 8.52 -14.80
CA VAL A 87 -11.44 8.84 -14.08
C VAL A 87 -11.43 10.26 -13.53
N VAL A 88 -10.29 10.74 -13.02
CA VAL A 88 -10.16 12.11 -12.52
C VAL A 88 -10.20 13.13 -13.66
N GLU A 89 -9.53 12.86 -14.78
CA GLU A 89 -9.53 13.72 -15.97
C GLU A 89 -10.96 13.92 -16.50
N ASP A 90 -11.74 12.84 -16.61
CA ASP A 90 -13.14 12.91 -17.02
C ASP A 90 -13.96 13.82 -16.10
N ARG A 91 -13.75 13.73 -14.78
CA ARG A 91 -14.43 14.59 -13.80
C ARG A 91 -14.02 16.05 -13.92
N VAL A 92 -12.74 16.32 -14.16
CA VAL A 92 -12.24 17.68 -14.36
C VAL A 92 -12.83 18.29 -15.62
N MET A 93 -12.91 17.52 -16.72
CA MET A 93 -13.54 17.98 -17.96
C MET A 93 -15.01 18.38 -17.75
N MET A 94 -15.78 17.55 -17.03
CA MET A 94 -17.17 17.89 -16.70
C MET A 94 -17.29 19.21 -15.93
N VAL A 95 -16.40 19.42 -14.95
CA VAL A 95 -16.38 20.67 -14.17
C VAL A 95 -16.00 21.87 -15.04
N ASP A 96 -15.06 21.71 -15.97
CA ASP A 96 -14.65 22.77 -16.90
C ASP A 96 -15.80 23.18 -17.84
N GLU A 97 -16.56 22.20 -18.34
CA GLU A 97 -17.77 22.43 -19.14
C GLU A 97 -18.84 23.20 -18.34
N ASP A 98 -19.09 22.79 -17.09
CA ASP A 98 -20.03 23.46 -16.19
C ASP A 98 -19.62 24.93 -15.95
N LEU A 99 -18.34 25.19 -15.71
CA LEU A 99 -17.81 26.54 -15.51
C LEU A 99 -17.93 27.40 -16.77
N THR A 100 -17.58 26.84 -17.93
CA THR A 100 -17.70 27.51 -19.23
C THR A 100 -19.15 27.89 -19.52
N SER A 101 -20.12 27.06 -19.13
CA SER A 101 -21.54 27.37 -19.26
C SER A 101 -22.00 28.57 -18.43
N LEU A 102 -21.26 28.98 -17.40
CA LEU A 102 -21.60 30.13 -16.56
C LEU A 102 -21.00 31.45 -17.06
N GLU A 103 -20.12 31.39 -18.07
CA GLU A 103 -19.54 32.60 -18.66
C GLU A 103 -20.62 33.50 -19.26
N ARG A 104 -20.47 34.81 -19.06
CA ARG A 104 -21.39 35.81 -19.61
C ARG A 104 -20.70 36.61 -20.70
N PRO A 105 -21.37 36.85 -21.85
CA PRO A 105 -20.79 37.66 -22.91
C PRO A 105 -20.59 39.10 -22.45
N ILE A 106 -19.43 39.67 -22.75
CA ILE A 106 -19.13 41.08 -22.49
C ILE A 106 -19.81 41.91 -23.59
N LYS A 107 -20.81 42.71 -23.20
CA LYS A 107 -21.41 43.70 -24.11
C LYS A 107 -20.41 44.85 -24.31
N LYS A 108 -19.94 45.04 -25.54
CA LYS A 108 -19.26 46.26 -25.96
C LYS A 108 -20.29 47.36 -26.24
#